data_AF-A0A929NFU9-F1
#
_entry.id   AF-A0A929NFU9-F1
#
_cell.length_a   1.000
_cell.length_b   1.000
_cell.length_c   1.000
_cell.angle_alpha   90.00
_cell.angle_beta   90.00
_cell.angle_gamma   90.00
#
_symmetry.space_group_name_H-M   'P 1'
#
loop_
_entity.id
_entity.type
_entity.pdbx_description
1 polymer ?
#
loop_
_entity_poly.entity_id
_entity_poly.type
_entity_poly.pdbx_seq_one_letter_code
_entity_poly.pdbx_strand_id
1 'polypeptide(L)' 'RARSRAEFISKLGIVEEEADESLFWLELIQELKLCQDNLVSSLMKEGNEILSIVVSSINTARRNR' A
#
# COMPACT_ATOMS: atom_id res chain seq x y z
N ARG A 1 -9.63 -6.69 -13.52
CA ARG A 1 -11.03 -6.53 -13.06
C ARG A 1 -11.43 -7.76 -12.25
N ALA A 2 -12.03 -7.62 -11.07
CA ALA A 2 -12.49 -8.77 -10.26
C ALA A 2 -13.84 -9.29 -10.78
N ARG A 3 -14.07 -10.60 -10.68
CA ARG A 3 -15.32 -11.28 -11.08
C ARG A 3 -16.32 -11.42 -9.94
N SER A 4 -15.86 -11.26 -8.70
CA SER A 4 -16.71 -11.23 -7.50
C SER A 4 -16.17 -10.25 -6.47
N ARG A 5 -16.99 -9.94 -5.46
CA ARG A 5 -16.57 -9.12 -4.33
C ARG A 5 -15.50 -9.78 -3.45
N ALA A 6 -15.60 -11.10 -3.27
CA ALA A 6 -14.59 -11.86 -2.54
C ALA A 6 -13.23 -11.81 -3.27
N GLU A 7 -13.25 -11.95 -4.59
CA GLU A 7 -12.04 -11.80 -5.41
C GLU A 7 -11.51 -10.36 -5.38
N PHE A 8 -12.39 -9.36 -5.35
CA PHE A 8 -11.98 -7.96 -5.21
C PHE A 8 -11.25 -7.72 -3.88
N ILE A 9 -11.81 -8.20 -2.76
CA ILE A 9 -11.18 -8.08 -1.44
C ILE A 9 -9.85 -8.84 -1.40
N SER A 10 -9.78 -10.05 -1.96
CA SER A 10 -8.54 -10.84 -2.01
C SER A 10 -7.45 -10.14 -2.81
N LYS A 11 -7.78 -9.56 -3.97
CA LYS A 11 -6.80 -8.80 -4.77
C LYS A 11 -6.34 -7.52 -4.07
N LEU A 12 -7.22 -6.83 -3.37
CA LEU A 12 -6.82 -5.67 -2.58
C LEU A 12 -5.94 -6.05 -1.39
N GLY A 13 -6.16 -7.22 -0.78
CA GLY A 13 -5.26 -7.73 0.27
C GLY A 13 -3.84 -7.97 -0.25
N ILE A 14 -3.68 -8.49 -1.47
CA ILE A 14 -2.36 -8.60 -2.11
C ILE A 14 -1.74 -7.21 -2.28
N VAL A 15 -2.51 -6.21 -2.75
CA VAL A 15 -1.99 -4.84 -2.91
C VAL A 15 -1.60 -4.23 -1.56
N GLU A 16 -2.33 -4.52 -0.49
CA GLU A 16 -2.00 -4.09 0.88
C GLU A 16 -0.64 -4.65 1.32
N GLU A 17 -0.43 -5.97 1.17
CA GLU A 17 0.82 -6.66 1.50
C GLU A 17 2.00 -6.10 0.70
N GLU A 18 1.87 -5.99 -0.63
CA GLU A 18 2.94 -5.50 -1.51
C GLU A 18 3.28 -4.02 -1.29
N ALA A 19 2.28 -3.20 -0.93
CA ALA A 19 2.48 -1.79 -0.60
C ALA A 19 3.22 -1.61 0.73
N ASP A 20 2.89 -2.42 1.74
CA ASP A 20 3.57 -2.43 3.03
C ASP A 20 5.04 -2.87 2.88
N GLU A 21 5.30 -3.95 2.13
CA GLU A 21 6.67 -4.38 1.81
C GLU A 21 7.45 -3.31 1.04
N SER A 22 6.81 -2.60 0.11
CA SER A 22 7.44 -1.51 -0.64
C SER A 22 7.84 -0.35 0.27
N LEU A 23 6.99 0.01 1.24
CA LEU A 23 7.30 1.04 2.25
C LEU A 23 8.47 0.61 3.13
N PHE A 24 8.51 -0.65 3.56
CA PHE A 24 9.64 -1.21 4.32
C PHE A 24 10.97 -1.07 3.56
N TRP A 25 10.99 -1.36 2.24
CA TRP A 25 12.20 -1.17 1.45
C TRP A 25 12.62 0.30 1.32
N LEU A 26 11.65 1.23 1.23
CA LEU A 26 11.93 2.66 1.21
C LEU A 26 12.51 3.15 2.54
N GLU A 27 11.99 2.64 3.67
CA GLU A 27 12.55 2.90 5.00
C GLU A 27 14.02 2.45 5.07
N LEU A 28 14.31 1.22 4.63
CA LEU A 28 15.68 0.71 4.62
C LEU A 28 16.60 1.53 3.71
N ILE A 29 16.11 1.96 2.53
CA ILE A 29 16.86 2.84 1.62
C ILE A 29 17.20 4.18 2.29
N GLN A 30 16.25 4.75 3.06
CA GLN A 30 16.45 5.99 3.81
C GLN A 30 17.47 5.80 4.93
N GLU A 31 17.33 4.76 5.74
CA GLU A 31 18.23 4.46 6.87
C GLU A 31 19.67 4.22 6.40
N LEU A 32 19.84 3.48 5.31
CA LEU A 32 21.14 3.20 4.71
C LEU A 32 21.70 4.37 3.88
N LYS A 33 20.98 5.49 3.76
CA LYS A 33 21.35 6.68 2.99
C LYS A 33 21.73 6.36 1.54
N LEU A 34 21.00 5.43 0.93
CA LEU A 34 21.27 4.97 -0.44
C LEU A 34 20.69 5.92 -1.50
N CYS A 35 19.83 6.86 -1.10
CA CYS A 35 19.22 7.86 -1.98
C CYS A 35 19.00 9.19 -1.23
N GLN A 36 18.55 10.23 -1.94
CA GLN A 36 18.25 11.53 -1.32
C GLN A 36 17.01 11.42 -0.44
N ASP A 37 17.11 11.87 0.82
CA ASP A 37 16.04 11.77 1.82
C ASP A 37 14.72 12.41 1.36
N ASN A 38 14.79 13.52 0.62
CA ASN A 38 13.60 14.21 0.09
C ASN A 38 12.83 13.36 -0.94
N LEU A 39 13.54 12.59 -1.76
CA LEU A 39 12.93 11.72 -2.75
C LEU A 39 12.29 10.52 -2.07
N VAL A 40 13.00 9.89 -1.12
CA VAL A 40 12.49 8.73 -0.40
C VAL A 40 11.29 9.10 0.46
N SER A 41 11.35 10.23 1.19
CA SER A 41 10.21 10.72 1.98
C SER A 41 8.99 11.07 1.14
N SER A 42 9.19 11.63 -0.06
CA SER A 42 8.12 11.84 -1.05
C SER A 42 7.43 10.53 -1.44
N LEU A 43 8.22 9.50 -1.78
CA LEU A 43 7.70 8.19 -2.18
C LEU A 43 7.01 7.45 -1.02
N MET A 44 7.59 7.51 0.18
CA MET A 44 6.97 6.94 1.38
C MET A 44 5.62 7.60 1.70
N LYS A 45 5.51 8.93 1.50
CA LYS A 45 4.23 9.62 1.68
C LYS A 45 3.18 9.11 0.70
N GLU A 46 3.51 9.03 -0.59
CA GLU A 46 2.61 8.50 -1.61
C GLU A 46 2.22 7.03 -1.33
N GLY A 47 3.19 6.20 -0.93
CA GLY A 47 2.92 4.80 -0.56
C GLY A 47 1.94 4.68 0.62
N ASN A 48 2.08 5.53 1.64
CA ASN A 48 1.13 5.59 2.76
C ASN A 48 -0.28 6.05 2.35
N GLU A 49 -0.38 6.98 1.40
CA GLU A 49 -1.65 7.42 0.83
C GLU A 49 -2.33 6.27 0.06
N ILE A 50 -1.58 5.53 -0.75
CA ILE A 50 -2.05 4.33 -1.47
C ILE A 50 -2.53 3.26 -0.47
N LEU A 51 -1.72 2.94 0.54
CA LEU A 51 -2.07 1.96 1.56
C LEU A 51 -3.38 2.35 2.27
N SER A 52 -3.52 3.62 2.63
CA SER A 52 -4.73 4.17 3.25
C SER A 52 -5.98 4.00 2.37
N ILE A 53 -5.85 4.24 1.06
CA ILE A 53 -6.94 4.05 0.07
C ILE A 53 -7.31 2.56 -0.04
N VAL A 54 -6.32 1.67 -0.09
CA VAL A 54 -6.52 0.22 -0.23
C VAL A 54 -7.24 -0.34 1.00
N VAL A 55 -6.75 -0.04 2.20
CA VAL A 55 -7.36 -0.46 3.47
C VAL A 55 -8.80 0.07 3.59
N SER A 56 -9.02 1.35 3.25
CA SER A 56 -10.36 1.95 3.25
C SER A 56 -11.30 1.26 2.24
N SER A 57 -10.78 0.89 1.07
CA SER A 57 -11.51 0.16 0.04
C SER A 57 -11.89 -1.26 0.48
N ILE A 58 -10.95 -1.98 1.11
CA ILE A 58 -11.20 -3.31 1.70
C ILE A 58 -12.30 -3.21 2.77
N ASN A 59 -12.19 -2.26 3.70
CA ASN A 59 -13.15 -2.08 4.80
C ASN A 59 -14.55 -1.71 4.29
N THR A 60 -14.63 -0.89 3.23
CA THR A 60 -15.90 -0.56 2.57
C THR A 60 -16.47 -1.79 1.85
N ALA A 61 -15.63 -2.53 1.13
CA ALA A 61 -16.02 -3.77 0.48
C ALA A 61 -16.42 -4.86 1.49
N ARG A 62 -15.91 -4.89 2.71
CA ARG A 62 -16.38 -5.85 3.75
C ARG A 62 -17.73 -5.44 4.35
N ARG A 63 -17.97 -4.13 4.52
CA ARG A 63 -19.16 -3.59 5.20
C ARG A 63 -20.46 -3.67 4.38
N ASN A 64 -20.44 -3.37 3.08
CA ASN A 64 -21.70 -3.25 2.30
C ASN A 64 -22.34 -4.61 1.95
N ARG A 65 -22.35 -5.59 2.87
CA ARG A 65 -22.58 -7.02 2.63
C ARG A 65 -23.78 -7.29 1.72
#